data_AF-A0A9E0U9B2-F1
#
_entry.id   AF-A0A9E0U9B2-F1
#
_cell.length_a   1.000
_cell.length_b   1.000
_cell.length_c   1.000
_cell.angle_alpha   90.00
_cell.angle_beta   90.00
_cell.angle_gamma   90.00
#
_symmetry.space_group_name_H-M   'P 1'
#
loop_
_entity.id
_entity.type
_entity.pdbx_description
1 polymer ?
#
loop_
_entity_poly.entity_id
_entity_poly.type
_entity_poly.pdbx_seq_one_letter_code
_entity_poly.pdbx_strand_id
1 'polypeptide(L)'
;MVPDRIVGRVGADILQRRIADSRQSDGQLPDSSALFRLDKLSSGQIASVVKAILANPELSARVDLRIPSALVEGEGLPEIVLTAQNAGAVRNSGTDKEALLTANGNEHNLADTLGHVTALGAKEFRANEDCWVEATCHVTGIAPAPDDRKIFLAALKGMMTSFDLSLHQIGSFCALVSEANTAQGQPIRESIGWALPAVGLPRDTSFFSSARTFGTAAGPWRKAFDKLFVNRYPLLSRLKPNGQPLDAAEMLLLLEENAPAIQDHARVALEAFINAPAGDEPTAQVIALLEWEVDGVHFIFDKPREKQRGLADSTIYFFDHDCEEADVLEERWRKHLEEFKARERRAETNEEDEEFFELHRRYIEQAPKLLSRWEKAIFGKPIDCHDFFEGFATAAQRLVAGADEPKGERALRMTVSKGRTEWRERFNRDVGAYFSVMHQGLKELMGNKVEWIIERMGSGSLPDPLFEHPAFLAKEKEIRGDKLKTSTSLAKLALQIKFEVALIERKGTATEILDKTQLLWSYRPESI
;
A
#
# COMPACT_ATOMS: atom_id res chain seq x y z
N MET A 1 -10.68 29.70 15.07
CA MET A 1 -10.84 28.50 15.95
C MET A 1 -9.47 27.89 16.26
N VAL A 2 -9.34 26.81 17.06
CA VAL A 2 -8.04 26.15 17.32
C VAL A 2 -7.33 25.73 16.01
N PRO A 3 -8.01 25.12 15.01
CA PRO A 3 -7.41 24.81 13.71
C PRO A 3 -6.76 26.03 13.03
N ASP A 4 -7.47 27.16 12.96
CA ASP A 4 -6.93 28.36 12.32
C ASP A 4 -5.74 28.94 13.10
N ARG A 5 -5.72 28.81 14.43
CA ARG A 5 -4.56 29.22 15.25
C ARG A 5 -3.33 28.36 14.94
N ILE A 6 -3.51 27.05 14.73
CA ILE A 6 -2.43 26.14 14.28
C ILE A 6 -1.94 26.60 12.90
N VAL A 7 -2.84 26.80 11.93
CA VAL A 7 -2.49 27.33 10.60
C VAL A 7 -1.74 28.66 10.71
N GLY A 8 -2.22 29.57 11.56
CA GLY A 8 -1.61 30.86 11.82
C GLY A 8 -0.15 30.74 12.26
N ARG A 9 0.12 29.84 13.19
CA ARG A 9 1.48 29.59 13.66
C ARG A 9 2.37 28.96 12.59
N VAL A 10 1.85 28.01 11.81
CA VAL A 10 2.56 27.43 10.66
C VAL A 10 2.97 28.54 9.68
N GLY A 11 2.06 29.44 9.33
CA GLY A 11 2.34 30.54 8.41
C GLY A 11 3.41 31.50 8.93
N ALA A 12 3.38 31.83 10.23
CA ALA A 12 4.39 32.67 10.87
C ALA A 12 5.78 32.00 10.88
N ASP A 13 5.87 30.71 11.20
CA ASP A 13 7.12 29.95 11.21
C ASP A 13 7.71 29.82 9.78
N ILE A 14 6.88 29.54 8.77
CA ILE A 14 7.31 29.50 7.36
C ILE A 14 7.87 30.86 6.94
N LEU A 15 7.14 31.94 7.24
CA LEU A 15 7.59 33.30 6.92
C LEU A 15 8.94 33.60 7.59
N GLN A 16 9.10 33.26 8.88
CA GLN A 16 10.35 33.46 9.60
C GLN A 16 11.52 32.73 8.95
N ARG A 17 11.33 31.47 8.54
CA ARG A 17 12.34 30.67 7.81
C ARG A 17 12.70 31.31 6.48
N ARG A 18 11.70 31.70 5.68
CA ARG A 18 11.92 32.33 4.38
C ARG A 18 12.72 33.62 4.47
N ILE A 19 12.44 34.48 5.46
CA ILE A 19 13.23 35.71 5.66
C ILE A 19 14.66 35.37 6.13
N ALA A 20 14.85 34.32 6.95
CA ALA A 20 16.18 33.89 7.38
C ALA A 20 17.01 33.31 6.21
N ASP A 21 16.41 32.49 5.35
CA ASP A 21 17.07 31.89 4.18
C ASP A 21 17.54 32.97 3.20
N SER A 22 16.74 34.03 2.99
CA SER A 22 17.12 35.18 2.17
C SER A 22 18.36 35.93 2.67
N ARG A 23 18.77 35.76 3.94
CA ARG A 23 20.01 36.36 4.49
C ARG A 23 21.24 35.46 4.27
N GLN A 24 21.06 34.15 4.18
CA GLN A 24 22.18 33.20 4.10
C GLN A 24 22.81 33.13 2.71
N SER A 25 22.08 33.54 1.65
CA SER A 25 22.62 33.53 0.29
C SER A 25 23.62 34.64 -0.02
N ASP A 26 23.58 35.79 0.66
CA ASP A 26 24.44 36.95 0.34
C ASP A 26 25.18 37.58 1.53
N GLY A 27 24.89 37.23 2.78
CA GLY A 27 25.59 37.78 3.97
C GLY A 27 25.44 39.31 4.18
N GLN A 28 24.81 40.01 3.24
CA GLN A 28 24.37 41.40 3.27
C GLN A 28 22.84 41.43 3.29
N LEU A 29 22.25 42.52 3.82
CA LEU A 29 20.83 42.79 3.63
C LEU A 29 20.59 42.97 2.12
N PRO A 30 19.61 42.28 1.51
CA PRO A 30 19.30 42.49 0.10
C PRO A 30 18.97 43.97 -0.16
N ASP A 31 19.38 44.50 -1.32
CA ASP A 31 19.10 45.89 -1.74
C ASP A 31 17.59 46.21 -1.81
N SER A 32 16.73 45.20 -1.69
CA SER A 32 15.27 45.35 -1.66
C SER A 32 14.63 44.40 -0.63
N SER A 33 13.59 44.89 0.05
CA SER A 33 12.83 44.11 1.03
C SER A 33 12.12 42.93 0.39
N ALA A 34 12.08 41.79 1.09
CA ALA A 34 11.41 40.59 0.60
C ALA A 34 9.88 40.77 0.57
N LEU A 35 9.23 40.36 -0.51
CA LEU A 35 7.79 40.51 -0.71
C LEU A 35 7.10 39.16 -0.59
N PHE A 36 6.16 39.04 0.37
CA PHE A 36 5.37 37.83 0.60
C PHE A 36 3.89 38.10 0.46
N ARG A 37 3.13 37.08 0.03
CA ARG A 37 1.67 37.12 0.04
C ARG A 37 1.06 35.85 0.61
N LEU A 38 0.04 36.00 1.45
CA LEU A 38 -0.85 34.91 1.83
C LEU A 38 -1.82 34.64 0.68
N ASP A 39 -1.61 33.54 -0.03
CA ASP A 39 -2.27 33.26 -1.31
C ASP A 39 -3.49 32.36 -1.14
N LYS A 40 -4.69 32.92 -1.35
CA LYS A 40 -5.98 32.21 -1.34
C LYS A 40 -6.30 31.51 -0.02
N LEU A 41 -5.88 32.09 1.10
CA LEU A 41 -6.28 31.65 2.44
C LEU A 41 -7.66 32.23 2.80
N SER A 42 -8.39 31.56 3.71
CA SER A 42 -9.65 32.10 4.24
C SER A 42 -9.39 33.29 5.19
N SER A 43 -10.41 34.12 5.42
CA SER A 43 -10.37 35.28 6.35
C SER A 43 -9.76 34.91 7.71
N GLY A 44 -10.29 33.85 8.34
CA GLY A 44 -9.82 33.38 9.64
C GLY A 44 -8.38 32.85 9.63
N GLN A 45 -7.92 32.25 8.51
CA GLN A 45 -6.54 31.80 8.35
C GLN A 45 -5.59 32.99 8.19
N ILE A 46 -5.93 33.96 7.34
CA ILE A 46 -5.16 35.20 7.15
C ILE A 46 -5.00 35.90 8.51
N ALA A 47 -6.11 36.13 9.21
CA ALA A 47 -6.09 36.80 10.50
C ALA A 47 -5.28 36.02 11.55
N SER A 48 -5.34 34.69 11.55
CA SER A 48 -4.56 33.87 12.47
C SER A 48 -3.06 33.94 12.20
N VAL A 49 -2.62 34.00 10.93
CA VAL A 49 -1.20 34.21 10.59
C VAL A 49 -0.74 35.58 11.07
N VAL A 50 -1.52 36.63 10.82
CA VAL A 50 -1.20 38.00 11.24
C VAL A 50 -1.09 38.08 12.77
N LYS A 51 -2.05 37.51 13.51
CA LYS A 51 -2.01 37.45 14.97
C LYS A 51 -0.79 36.69 15.48
N ALA A 52 -0.41 35.58 14.83
CA ALA A 52 0.78 34.80 15.20
C ALA A 52 2.09 35.58 14.96
N ILE A 53 2.17 36.38 13.90
CA ILE A 53 3.29 37.28 13.63
C ILE A 53 3.37 38.39 14.68
N LEU A 54 2.25 39.05 14.98
CA LEU A 54 2.20 40.12 15.99
C LEU A 54 2.54 39.63 17.40
N ALA A 55 2.19 38.38 17.72
CA ALA A 55 2.53 37.75 18.99
C ALA A 55 4.02 37.37 19.11
N ASN A 56 4.80 37.44 18.02
CA ASN A 56 6.24 37.20 18.00
C ASN A 56 6.98 38.53 17.79
N PRO A 57 7.50 39.17 18.86
CA PRO A 57 8.14 40.49 18.76
C PRO A 57 9.32 40.55 17.79
N GLU A 58 10.12 39.49 17.70
CA GLU A 58 11.26 39.42 16.78
C GLU A 58 10.81 39.41 15.32
N LEU A 59 9.76 38.63 15.00
CA LEU A 59 9.22 38.57 13.64
C LEU A 59 8.44 39.85 13.30
N SER A 60 7.65 40.38 14.23
CA SER A 60 6.88 41.62 14.04
C SER A 60 7.78 42.84 13.79
N ALA A 61 8.96 42.90 14.42
CA ALA A 61 9.94 43.96 14.15
C ALA A 61 10.48 43.91 12.72
N ARG A 62 10.57 42.72 12.11
CA ARG A 62 11.17 42.48 10.79
C ARG A 62 10.19 42.54 9.63
N VAL A 63 8.89 42.43 9.89
CA VAL A 63 7.85 42.35 8.86
C VAL A 63 6.92 43.55 8.93
N ASP A 64 6.68 44.18 7.78
CA ASP A 64 5.62 45.17 7.58
C ASP A 64 4.35 44.46 7.08
N LEU A 65 3.24 44.69 7.76
CA LEU A 65 1.99 43.99 7.53
C LEU A 65 1.01 44.95 6.84
N ARG A 66 0.60 44.62 5.61
CA ARG A 66 -0.33 45.42 4.81
C ARG A 66 -1.41 44.52 4.23
N ILE A 67 -2.38 44.16 5.09
CA ILE A 67 -3.45 43.23 4.76
C ILE A 67 -4.68 43.99 4.25
N PRO A 68 -5.21 43.67 3.05
CA PRO A 68 -6.42 44.30 2.56
C PRO A 68 -7.59 44.08 3.53
N SER A 69 -8.17 45.17 4.05
CA SER A 69 -9.22 45.12 5.09
C SER A 69 -10.44 44.30 4.65
N ALA A 70 -10.79 44.35 3.36
CA ALA A 70 -11.89 43.59 2.76
C ALA A 70 -11.73 42.06 2.87
N LEU A 71 -10.53 41.53 3.10
CA LEU A 71 -10.29 40.08 3.22
C LEU A 71 -10.45 39.53 4.64
N VAL A 72 -10.50 40.41 5.65
CA VAL A 72 -10.39 40.07 7.08
C VAL A 72 -11.41 40.84 7.94
N GLU A 73 -12.50 41.28 7.31
CA GLU A 73 -13.57 42.00 7.99
C GLU A 73 -14.14 41.15 9.15
N GLY A 74 -14.27 41.75 10.33
CA GLY A 74 -14.78 41.07 11.52
C GLY A 74 -13.76 40.19 12.26
N GLU A 75 -12.52 40.04 11.79
CA GLU A 75 -11.51 39.19 12.43
C GLU A 75 -10.76 39.85 13.59
N GLY A 76 -11.02 41.14 13.87
CA GLY A 76 -10.43 41.87 15.00
C GLY A 76 -8.92 42.09 14.88
N LEU A 77 -8.43 42.40 13.68
CA LEU A 77 -7.04 42.81 13.47
C LEU A 77 -6.86 44.31 13.76
N PRO A 78 -5.72 44.74 14.33
CA PRO A 78 -5.45 46.17 14.55
C PRO A 78 -5.39 46.97 13.25
N GLU A 79 -5.91 48.20 13.24
CA GLU A 79 -5.85 49.13 12.08
C GLU A 79 -4.44 49.29 11.48
N ILE A 80 -3.40 49.25 12.32
CA ILE A 80 -2.00 49.46 11.89
C ILE A 80 -1.48 48.41 10.91
N VAL A 81 -2.09 47.22 10.85
CA VAL A 81 -1.69 46.15 9.92
C VAL A 81 -2.59 46.07 8.68
N LEU A 82 -3.61 46.93 8.59
CA LEU A 82 -4.61 46.92 7.54
C LEU A 82 -4.30 47.97 6.47
N THR A 83 -4.84 47.74 5.27
CA THR A 83 -4.79 48.69 4.16
C THR A 83 -6.07 48.63 3.35
N ALA A 84 -6.46 49.75 2.74
CA ALA A 84 -7.53 49.80 1.74
C ALA A 84 -7.06 49.38 0.34
N GLN A 85 -5.75 49.17 0.15
CA GLN A 85 -5.14 48.80 -1.13
C GLN A 85 -5.17 47.29 -1.34
N ASN A 86 -5.20 46.85 -2.60
CA ASN A 86 -5.05 45.43 -2.95
C ASN A 86 -3.58 44.99 -2.94
N ALA A 87 -3.34 43.68 -3.00
CA ALA A 87 -1.98 43.10 -2.97
C ALA A 87 -1.05 43.66 -4.07
N GLY A 88 -1.58 43.94 -5.27
CA GLY A 88 -0.81 44.50 -6.38
C GLY A 88 -0.33 45.93 -6.12
N ALA A 89 -1.17 46.77 -5.51
CA ALA A 89 -0.82 48.13 -5.13
C ALA A 89 0.18 48.16 -3.95
N VAL A 90 -0.04 47.29 -2.94
CA VAL A 90 0.84 47.16 -1.77
C VAL A 90 2.27 46.81 -2.19
N ARG A 91 2.45 45.95 -3.20
CA ARG A 91 3.77 45.57 -3.74
C ARG A 91 4.64 46.79 -4.12
N ASN A 92 4.03 47.84 -4.66
CA ASN A 92 4.75 49.01 -5.17
C ASN A 92 4.94 50.10 -4.11
N SER A 93 4.45 49.90 -2.88
CA SER A 93 4.52 50.90 -1.81
C SER A 93 5.88 50.96 -1.10
N GLY A 94 6.71 49.92 -1.24
CA GLY A 94 8.00 49.80 -0.55
C GLY A 94 7.85 49.59 0.96
N THR A 95 8.93 49.20 1.64
CA THR A 95 8.97 49.13 3.10
C THR A 95 10.40 49.34 3.62
N ASP A 96 10.53 49.90 4.83
CA ASP A 96 11.82 50.07 5.51
C ASP A 96 12.21 48.83 6.35
N LYS A 97 11.33 47.81 6.40
CA LYS A 97 11.56 46.55 7.10
C LYS A 97 12.18 45.49 6.19
N GLU A 98 12.65 44.39 6.77
CA GLU A 98 13.25 43.27 6.03
C GLU A 98 12.26 42.64 5.04
N ALA A 99 10.96 42.62 5.37
CA ALA A 99 9.93 42.02 4.52
C ALA A 99 8.59 42.76 4.59
N LEU A 100 7.83 42.70 3.50
CA LEU A 100 6.44 43.15 3.40
C LEU A 100 5.54 41.93 3.20
N LEU A 101 4.49 41.80 4.01
CA LEU A 101 3.48 40.75 3.87
C LEU A 101 2.12 41.37 3.54
N THR A 102 1.52 40.86 2.47
CA THR A 102 0.13 41.16 2.08
C THR A 102 -0.69 39.87 1.92
N ALA A 103 -1.95 39.98 1.52
CA ALA A 103 -2.82 38.83 1.27
C ALA A 103 -3.68 39.07 0.02
N ASN A 104 -4.07 37.99 -0.65
CA ASN A 104 -4.99 38.05 -1.78
C ASN A 104 -6.05 36.94 -1.68
N GLY A 105 -7.27 37.29 -2.11
CA GLY A 105 -8.37 36.33 -2.30
C GLY A 105 -8.30 35.62 -3.65
N ASN A 106 -9.47 35.25 -4.18
CA ASN A 106 -9.62 34.48 -5.43
C ASN A 106 -9.71 35.34 -6.71
N GLU A 107 -9.19 36.57 -6.69
CA GLU A 107 -9.26 37.49 -7.83
C GLU A 107 -8.49 36.92 -9.05
N HIS A 108 -9.15 36.85 -10.20
CA HIS A 108 -8.66 36.14 -11.39
C HIS A 108 -7.49 36.84 -12.14
N ASN A 109 -7.14 38.08 -11.79
CA ASN A 109 -6.22 38.92 -12.58
C ASN A 109 -4.93 39.36 -11.83
N LEU A 110 -4.58 38.73 -10.71
CA LEU A 110 -3.39 39.08 -9.93
C LEU A 110 -2.12 38.29 -10.34
N ALA A 111 -2.23 37.29 -11.21
CA ALA A 111 -1.10 36.42 -11.59
C ALA A 111 0.02 37.19 -12.32
N ASP A 112 -0.33 38.06 -13.27
CA ASP A 112 0.65 38.84 -14.07
C ASP A 112 1.29 39.98 -13.27
N THR A 113 0.65 40.45 -12.19
CA THR A 113 1.11 41.58 -11.37
C THR A 113 1.87 41.17 -10.11
N LEU A 114 1.83 39.90 -9.71
CA LEU A 114 2.46 39.41 -8.48
C LEU A 114 3.58 38.38 -8.71
N GLY A 115 4.12 38.28 -9.94
CA GLY A 115 5.17 37.31 -10.29
C GLY A 115 6.47 37.39 -9.47
N HIS A 116 6.79 38.57 -8.92
CA HIS A 116 7.97 38.78 -8.05
C HIS A 116 7.67 38.66 -6.54
N VAL A 117 6.43 38.29 -6.16
CA VAL A 117 6.00 38.14 -4.77
C VAL A 117 5.95 36.67 -4.40
N THR A 118 6.65 36.28 -3.34
CA THR A 118 6.70 34.89 -2.86
C THR A 118 5.33 34.51 -2.28
N ALA A 119 4.67 33.53 -2.89
CA ALA A 119 3.35 33.07 -2.48
C ALA A 119 3.43 32.05 -1.34
N LEU A 120 2.83 32.38 -0.20
CA LEU A 120 2.59 31.48 0.93
C LEU A 120 1.15 30.95 0.83
N GLY A 121 0.94 30.01 -0.09
CA GLY A 121 -0.35 29.35 -0.31
C GLY A 121 -0.39 27.92 0.25
N ALA A 122 -1.50 27.22 0.07
CA ALA A 122 -1.70 25.88 0.64
C ALA A 122 -0.59 24.87 0.30
N LYS A 123 -0.01 24.94 -0.91
CA LYS A 123 1.12 24.09 -1.32
C LYS A 123 2.35 24.30 -0.43
N GLU A 124 2.67 25.55 -0.10
CA GLU A 124 3.82 25.89 0.74
C GLU A 124 3.60 25.40 2.18
N PHE A 125 2.39 25.56 2.71
CA PHE A 125 2.04 25.06 4.03
C PHE A 125 2.15 23.53 4.12
N ARG A 126 1.72 22.80 3.10
CA ARG A 126 1.84 21.32 3.06
C ARG A 126 3.27 20.83 2.87
N ALA A 127 4.16 21.65 2.31
CA ALA A 127 5.57 21.30 2.12
C ALA A 127 6.43 21.47 3.39
N ASN A 128 5.88 22.05 4.46
CA ASN A 128 6.56 22.31 5.73
C ASN A 128 5.89 21.51 6.86
N GLU A 129 5.92 20.18 6.80
CA GLU A 129 5.14 19.31 7.70
C GLU A 129 5.60 19.40 9.15
N ASP A 130 6.87 19.72 9.39
CA ASP A 130 7.42 19.90 10.73
C ASP A 130 6.83 21.14 11.42
N CYS A 131 6.57 22.23 10.69
CA CYS A 131 5.89 23.41 11.23
C CYS A 131 4.52 23.07 11.82
N TRP A 132 3.80 22.09 11.28
CA TRP A 132 2.49 21.68 11.80
C TRP A 132 2.59 21.00 13.16
N VAL A 133 3.58 20.15 13.36
CA VAL A 133 3.82 19.49 14.65
C VAL A 133 4.16 20.54 15.71
N GLU A 134 5.03 21.49 15.37
CA GLU A 134 5.42 22.60 16.24
C GLU A 134 4.26 23.49 16.61
N ALA A 135 3.51 23.93 15.59
CA ALA A 135 2.33 24.74 15.77
C ALA A 135 1.29 24.05 16.65
N THR A 136 1.11 22.74 16.50
CA THR A 136 0.19 21.95 17.33
C THR A 136 0.65 21.97 18.78
N CYS A 137 1.90 21.60 19.06
CA CYS A 137 2.47 21.59 20.41
C CYS A 137 2.31 22.96 21.10
N HIS A 138 2.62 24.03 20.36
CA HIS A 138 2.53 25.39 20.88
C HIS A 138 1.09 25.86 21.13
N VAL A 139 0.17 25.63 20.18
CA VAL A 139 -1.19 26.18 20.24
C VAL A 139 -2.07 25.44 21.24
N THR A 140 -1.92 24.12 21.33
CA THR A 140 -2.75 23.28 22.21
C THR A 140 -2.08 23.00 23.56
N GLY A 141 -0.77 23.23 23.68
CA GLY A 141 0.00 22.96 24.89
C GLY A 141 0.35 21.48 25.09
N ILE A 142 0.13 20.63 24.07
CA ILE A 142 0.59 19.24 24.12
C ILE A 142 2.13 19.20 24.12
N ALA A 143 2.70 18.33 24.96
CA ALA A 143 4.14 18.09 25.04
C ALA A 143 4.45 16.60 24.81
N PRO A 144 4.38 16.10 23.56
CA PRO A 144 4.71 14.71 23.26
C PRO A 144 6.18 14.42 23.57
N ALA A 145 6.49 13.16 23.90
CA ALA A 145 7.88 12.73 24.00
C ALA A 145 8.62 12.98 22.66
N PRO A 146 9.96 13.17 22.66
CA PRO A 146 10.72 13.48 21.45
C PRO A 146 10.52 12.47 20.31
N ASP A 147 10.34 11.19 20.62
CA ASP A 147 10.09 10.16 19.61
C ASP A 147 8.64 10.16 19.13
N ASP A 148 7.67 10.45 19.99
CA ASP A 148 6.26 10.62 19.60
C ASP A 148 6.07 11.82 18.68
N ARG A 149 6.84 12.89 18.88
CA ARG A 149 6.87 14.04 17.98
C ARG A 149 7.38 13.66 16.59
N LYS A 150 8.41 12.81 16.49
CA LYS A 150 8.90 12.28 15.20
C LYS A 150 7.88 11.34 14.55
N ILE A 151 7.15 10.55 15.35
CA ILE A 151 6.07 9.68 14.87
C ILE A 151 4.93 10.53 14.30
N PHE A 152 4.52 11.57 15.01
CA PHE A 152 3.48 12.50 14.55
C PHE A 152 3.89 13.19 13.23
N LEU A 153 5.15 13.64 13.13
CA LEU A 153 5.70 14.17 11.89
C LEU A 153 5.64 13.15 10.73
N ALA A 154 6.04 11.90 10.98
CA ALA A 154 6.02 10.85 9.96
C ALA A 154 4.60 10.55 9.47
N ALA A 155 3.62 10.57 10.38
CA ALA A 155 2.20 10.40 10.06
C ALA A 155 1.66 11.56 9.23
N LEU A 156 1.93 12.81 9.61
CA LEU A 156 1.52 14.00 8.84
C LEU A 156 2.12 13.99 7.43
N LYS A 157 3.41 13.67 7.29
CA LYS A 157 4.07 13.50 5.99
C LYS A 157 3.38 12.45 5.14
N GLY A 158 3.06 11.30 5.74
CA GLY A 158 2.33 10.23 5.07
C GLY A 158 0.97 10.70 4.56
N MET A 159 0.18 11.33 5.44
CA MET A 159 -1.18 11.78 5.16
C MET A 159 -1.23 12.88 4.08
N MET A 160 -0.40 13.92 4.21
CA MET A 160 -0.37 15.05 3.25
C MET A 160 0.11 14.63 1.86
N THR A 161 0.91 13.56 1.77
CA THR A 161 1.32 12.99 0.48
C THR A 161 0.22 12.11 -0.14
N SER A 162 -0.65 11.53 0.68
CA SER A 162 -1.71 10.61 0.24
C SER A 162 -2.93 11.32 -0.35
N PHE A 163 -3.31 12.47 0.20
CA PHE A 163 -4.55 13.16 -0.19
C PHE A 163 -4.40 14.68 -0.10
N ASP A 164 -5.02 15.41 -1.04
CA ASP A 164 -4.95 16.88 -1.08
C ASP A 164 -5.93 17.51 -0.08
N LEU A 165 -5.51 17.56 1.19
CA LEU A 165 -6.33 18.06 2.30
C LEU A 165 -6.28 19.58 2.40
N SER A 166 -7.41 20.23 2.68
CA SER A 166 -7.43 21.67 2.97
C SER A 166 -6.63 22.01 4.25
N LEU A 167 -6.15 23.25 4.35
CA LEU A 167 -5.42 23.70 5.56
C LEU A 167 -6.29 23.59 6.82
N HIS A 168 -7.60 23.78 6.68
CA HIS A 168 -8.54 23.60 7.77
C HIS A 168 -8.60 22.14 8.23
N GLN A 169 -8.73 21.17 7.31
CA GLN A 169 -8.73 19.75 7.65
C GLN A 169 -7.44 19.32 8.34
N ILE A 170 -6.29 19.80 7.86
CA ILE A 170 -4.99 19.50 8.50
C ILE A 170 -4.93 20.09 9.92
N GLY A 171 -5.35 21.36 10.08
CA GLY A 171 -5.40 22.01 11.39
C GLY A 171 -6.35 21.31 12.36
N SER A 172 -7.52 20.89 11.88
CA SER A 172 -8.52 20.14 12.65
C SER A 172 -8.01 18.77 13.05
N PHE A 173 -7.33 18.08 12.13
CA PHE A 173 -6.69 16.80 12.42
C PHE A 173 -5.65 16.94 13.53
N CYS A 174 -4.78 17.94 13.44
CA CYS A 174 -3.78 18.23 14.46
C CYS A 174 -4.41 18.57 15.83
N ALA A 175 -5.49 19.35 15.83
CA ALA A 175 -6.23 19.68 17.05
C ALA A 175 -6.84 18.42 17.69
N LEU A 176 -7.46 17.54 16.90
CA LEU A 176 -8.04 16.29 17.39
C LEU A 176 -6.97 15.30 17.87
N VAL A 177 -5.80 15.22 17.22
CA VAL A 177 -4.67 14.43 17.73
C VAL A 177 -4.26 14.93 19.11
N SER A 178 -4.18 16.23 19.30
CA SER A 178 -3.87 16.81 20.60
C SER A 178 -4.95 16.52 21.64
N GLU A 179 -6.22 16.61 21.27
CA GLU A 179 -7.34 16.31 22.15
C GLU A 179 -7.34 14.83 22.59
N ALA A 180 -7.16 13.90 21.65
CA ALA A 180 -7.05 12.48 21.96
C ALA A 180 -5.90 12.18 22.91
N ASN A 181 -4.73 12.79 22.69
CA ASN A 181 -3.57 12.53 23.53
C ASN A 181 -3.73 13.11 24.95
N THR A 182 -4.26 14.34 25.05
CA THR A 182 -4.30 15.08 26.33
C THR A 182 -5.56 14.79 27.14
N ALA A 183 -6.74 14.81 26.51
CA ALA A 183 -8.01 14.63 27.20
C ALA A 183 -8.40 13.14 27.30
N GLN A 184 -8.10 12.35 26.27
CA GLN A 184 -8.44 10.91 26.25
C GLN A 184 -7.27 10.01 26.70
N GLY A 185 -6.07 10.58 26.93
CA GLY A 185 -4.89 9.84 27.37
C GLY A 185 -4.35 8.84 26.34
N GLN A 186 -4.71 9.00 25.07
CA GLN A 186 -4.34 8.06 24.01
C GLN A 186 -2.87 8.20 23.62
N PRO A 187 -2.13 7.10 23.39
CA PRO A 187 -0.82 7.16 22.76
C PRO A 187 -0.86 7.89 21.40
N ILE A 188 0.26 8.45 20.96
CA ILE A 188 0.26 9.31 19.74
C ILE A 188 -0.28 8.58 18.49
N ARG A 189 -0.01 7.28 18.36
CA ARG A 189 -0.49 6.45 17.23
C ARG A 189 -2.00 6.26 17.25
N GLU A 190 -2.55 6.02 18.43
CA GLU A 190 -3.98 5.85 18.63
C GLU A 190 -4.69 7.19 18.49
N SER A 191 -4.07 8.28 18.95
CA SER A 191 -4.54 9.65 18.73
C SER A 191 -4.67 10.00 17.25
N ILE A 192 -3.76 9.50 16.41
CA ILE A 192 -3.82 9.65 14.94
C ILE A 192 -5.01 8.88 14.35
N GLY A 193 -5.27 7.65 14.79
CA GLY A 193 -6.45 6.87 14.38
C GLY A 193 -7.76 7.49 14.86
N TRP A 194 -7.74 8.10 16.04
CA TRP A 194 -8.89 8.79 16.64
C TRP A 194 -9.27 10.07 15.89
N ALA A 195 -8.28 10.77 15.35
CA ALA A 195 -8.41 12.06 14.65
C ALA A 195 -8.81 11.95 13.16
N LEU A 196 -8.91 10.73 12.61
CA LEU A 196 -9.35 10.47 11.24
C LEU A 196 -10.63 11.21 10.79
N PRO A 197 -11.63 11.47 11.64
CA PRO A 197 -12.84 12.20 11.25
C PRO A 197 -12.55 13.61 10.72
N ALA A 198 -11.49 14.29 11.19
CA ALA A 198 -11.13 15.62 10.70
C ALA A 198 -10.71 15.67 9.22
N VAL A 199 -10.39 14.51 8.64
CA VAL A 199 -10.00 14.38 7.23
C VAL A 199 -11.02 13.59 6.41
N GLY A 200 -12.25 13.42 6.93
CA GLY A 200 -13.33 12.72 6.23
C GLY A 200 -13.16 11.20 6.20
N LEU A 201 -12.43 10.64 7.15
CA LEU A 201 -12.28 9.19 7.33
C LEU A 201 -13.02 8.75 8.59
N PRO A 202 -13.60 7.54 8.64
CA PRO A 202 -14.17 7.02 9.88
C PRO A 202 -13.10 6.83 10.94
N ARG A 203 -13.44 7.10 12.20
CA ARG A 203 -12.58 6.89 13.35
C ARG A 203 -12.18 5.43 13.45
N ASP A 204 -10.90 5.16 13.66
CA ASP A 204 -10.39 3.81 13.90
C ASP A 204 -9.14 3.94 14.76
N THR A 205 -9.36 4.06 16.07
CA THR A 205 -8.31 4.39 17.05
C THR A 205 -7.17 3.37 17.00
N SER A 206 -7.50 2.08 16.81
CA SER A 206 -6.51 1.00 16.84
C SER A 206 -5.73 0.82 15.52
N PHE A 207 -6.17 1.44 14.41
CA PHE A 207 -5.63 1.17 13.07
C PHE A 207 -4.10 1.34 12.96
N PHE A 208 -3.57 2.36 13.63
CA PHE A 208 -2.14 2.69 13.60
C PHE A 208 -1.35 2.20 14.82
N SER A 209 -1.94 1.40 15.70
CA SER A 209 -1.36 0.99 17.00
C SER A 209 -0.03 0.21 16.87
N SER A 210 0.20 -0.52 15.77
CA SER A 210 1.41 -1.33 15.58
C SER A 210 2.69 -0.49 15.51
N ALA A 211 3.44 -0.43 16.61
CA ALA A 211 4.74 0.23 16.67
C ALA A 211 5.81 -0.39 15.73
N ARG A 212 5.65 -1.67 15.35
CA ARG A 212 6.52 -2.34 14.37
C ARG A 212 6.36 -1.77 12.96
N THR A 213 5.14 -1.39 12.60
CA THR A 213 4.81 -0.90 11.25
C THR A 213 4.90 0.62 11.19
N PHE A 214 4.37 1.28 12.22
CA PHE A 214 4.15 2.72 12.26
C PHE A 214 5.20 3.40 13.14
N GLY A 215 6.41 3.51 12.59
CA GLY A 215 7.56 4.18 13.21
C GLY A 215 7.76 5.61 12.71
N THR A 216 9.00 6.08 12.71
CA THR A 216 9.39 7.43 12.24
C THR A 216 9.56 7.54 10.72
N ALA A 217 9.47 6.42 9.99
CA ALA A 217 9.52 6.41 8.54
C ALA A 217 8.13 6.73 7.95
N ALA A 218 8.03 7.71 7.05
CA ALA A 218 6.75 8.14 6.47
C ALA A 218 6.12 7.13 5.47
N GLY A 219 6.92 6.23 4.88
CA GLY A 219 6.46 5.30 3.84
C GLY A 219 5.31 4.37 4.27
N PRO A 220 5.40 3.67 5.42
CA PRO A 220 4.30 2.89 5.96
C PRO A 220 3.02 3.71 6.24
N TRP A 221 3.16 4.93 6.79
CA TRP A 221 2.04 5.83 7.03
C TRP A 221 1.34 6.20 5.72
N ARG A 222 2.09 6.63 4.71
CA ARG A 222 1.56 6.96 3.38
C ARG A 222 0.75 5.80 2.78
N LYS A 223 1.32 4.59 2.75
CA LYS A 223 0.62 3.40 2.21
C LYS A 223 -0.69 3.11 2.95
N ALA A 224 -0.71 3.33 4.26
CA ALA A 224 -1.88 3.12 5.09
C ALA A 224 -2.94 4.20 4.84
N PHE A 225 -2.56 5.48 4.76
CA PHE A 225 -3.47 6.57 4.40
C PHE A 225 -4.00 6.43 2.97
N ASP A 226 -3.16 6.10 1.98
CA ASP A 226 -3.58 5.80 0.61
C ASP A 226 -4.68 4.74 0.62
N LYS A 227 -4.50 3.66 1.40
CA LYS A 227 -5.49 2.60 1.52
C LYS A 227 -6.79 3.10 2.18
N LEU A 228 -6.71 3.93 3.21
CA LEU A 228 -7.90 4.51 3.87
C LEU A 228 -8.67 5.44 2.93
N PHE A 229 -7.97 6.34 2.23
CA PHE A 229 -8.60 7.28 1.29
C PHE A 229 -9.18 6.59 0.05
N VAL A 230 -8.57 5.50 -0.42
CA VAL A 230 -9.15 4.72 -1.52
C VAL A 230 -10.35 3.90 -1.05
N ASN A 231 -10.27 3.26 0.10
CA ASN A 231 -11.26 2.23 0.47
C ASN A 231 -12.36 2.71 1.42
N ARG A 232 -12.09 3.67 2.31
CA ARG A 232 -13.03 4.10 3.36
C ARG A 232 -13.60 5.50 3.12
N TYR A 233 -12.82 6.43 2.59
CA TYR A 233 -13.30 7.80 2.32
C TYR A 233 -14.58 7.84 1.44
N PRO A 234 -14.68 7.09 0.33
CA PRO A 234 -15.88 7.14 -0.51
C PRO A 234 -17.14 6.58 0.17
N LEU A 235 -16.98 5.71 1.18
CA LEU A 235 -18.07 5.01 1.84
C LEU A 235 -18.97 5.96 2.62
N LEU A 236 -18.42 7.02 3.21
CA LEU A 236 -19.19 8.05 3.92
C LEU A 236 -20.08 8.85 2.97
N SER A 237 -19.71 8.96 1.69
CA SER A 237 -20.56 9.51 0.63
C SER A 237 -21.47 8.45 -0.01
N ARG A 238 -21.55 7.25 0.57
CA ARG A 238 -22.25 6.08 0.06
C ARG A 238 -21.81 5.62 -1.33
N LEU A 239 -20.50 5.72 -1.59
CA LEU A 239 -19.87 5.24 -2.82
C LEU A 239 -18.89 4.10 -2.51
N LYS A 240 -18.83 3.11 -3.39
CA LYS A 240 -17.76 2.11 -3.42
C LYS A 240 -16.44 2.76 -3.87
N PRO A 241 -15.29 2.11 -3.64
CA PRO A 241 -13.98 2.62 -4.10
C PRO A 241 -13.89 2.85 -5.61
N ASN A 242 -14.70 2.16 -6.40
CA ASN A 242 -14.80 2.33 -7.86
C ASN A 242 -15.78 3.46 -8.28
N GLY A 243 -16.34 4.20 -7.33
CA GLY A 243 -17.29 5.30 -7.56
C GLY A 243 -18.75 4.87 -7.75
N GLN A 244 -19.06 3.58 -7.72
CA GLN A 244 -20.45 3.10 -7.82
C GLN A 244 -21.22 3.37 -6.50
N PRO A 245 -22.50 3.76 -6.54
CA PRO A 245 -23.32 3.89 -5.34
C PRO A 245 -23.42 2.58 -4.54
N LEU A 246 -23.48 2.69 -3.22
CA LEU A 246 -23.87 1.60 -2.32
C LEU A 246 -25.40 1.45 -2.32
N ASP A 247 -25.88 0.21 -2.33
CA ASP A 247 -27.31 -0.10 -2.29
C ASP A 247 -27.83 -0.01 -0.86
N ALA A 248 -28.85 0.82 -0.64
CA ALA A 248 -29.49 1.00 0.66
C ALA A 248 -30.07 -0.31 1.20
N ALA A 249 -30.70 -1.11 0.34
CA ALA A 249 -31.34 -2.36 0.73
C ALA A 249 -30.30 -3.40 1.16
N GLU A 250 -29.16 -3.47 0.45
CA GLU A 250 -28.03 -4.32 0.82
C GLU A 250 -27.44 -3.88 2.18
N MET A 251 -27.26 -2.58 2.40
CA MET A 251 -26.74 -2.06 3.66
C MET A 251 -27.69 -2.33 4.85
N LEU A 252 -29.00 -2.20 4.66
CA LEU A 252 -30.01 -2.56 5.68
C LEU A 252 -29.96 -4.05 6.00
N LEU A 253 -29.87 -4.91 4.97
CA LEU A 253 -29.75 -6.35 5.16
C LEU A 253 -28.48 -6.70 5.95
N LEU A 254 -27.34 -6.11 5.61
CA LEU A 254 -26.09 -6.30 6.36
C LEU A 254 -26.20 -5.81 7.82
N LEU A 255 -26.89 -4.70 8.05
CA LEU A 255 -27.15 -4.17 9.39
C LEU A 255 -27.99 -5.15 10.22
N GLU A 256 -29.03 -5.75 9.62
CA GLU A 256 -29.87 -6.76 10.27
C GLU A 256 -29.10 -8.05 10.56
N GLU A 257 -28.36 -8.57 9.58
CA GLU A 257 -27.58 -9.81 9.71
C GLU A 257 -26.48 -9.70 10.78
N ASN A 258 -25.86 -8.52 10.89
CA ASN A 258 -24.76 -8.28 11.82
C ASN A 258 -25.20 -7.53 13.09
N ALA A 259 -26.51 -7.34 13.31
CA ALA A 259 -27.04 -6.62 14.46
C ALA A 259 -26.43 -7.06 15.82
N PRO A 260 -26.21 -8.37 16.11
CA PRO A 260 -25.61 -8.81 17.36
C PRO A 260 -24.14 -8.38 17.56
N ALA A 261 -23.43 -8.05 16.48
CA ALA A 261 -22.04 -7.64 16.49
C ALA A 261 -21.84 -6.12 16.42
N ILE A 262 -22.93 -5.35 16.27
CA ILE A 262 -22.94 -3.88 16.17
C ILE A 262 -23.46 -3.29 17.47
N GLN A 263 -22.76 -2.27 18.00
CA GLN A 263 -23.16 -1.61 19.24
C GLN A 263 -24.51 -0.88 19.08
N ASP A 264 -25.34 -0.90 20.12
CA ASP A 264 -26.72 -0.36 20.02
C ASP A 264 -26.75 1.14 19.66
N HIS A 265 -25.83 1.94 20.23
CA HIS A 265 -25.73 3.37 19.91
C HIS A 265 -25.32 3.61 18.46
N ALA A 266 -24.49 2.73 17.89
CA ALA A 266 -24.07 2.80 16.49
C ALA A 266 -25.18 2.35 15.55
N ARG A 267 -25.99 1.35 15.92
CA ARG A 267 -27.12 0.87 15.11
C ARG A 267 -28.07 2.01 14.73
N VAL A 268 -28.46 2.84 15.70
CA VAL A 268 -29.35 4.00 15.45
C VAL A 268 -28.74 4.98 14.44
N ALA A 269 -27.46 5.28 14.57
CA ALA A 269 -26.76 6.17 13.63
C ALA A 269 -26.64 5.56 12.24
N LEU A 270 -26.35 4.25 12.14
CA LEU A 270 -26.25 3.52 10.87
C LEU A 270 -27.61 3.46 10.16
N GLU A 271 -28.71 3.21 10.88
CA GLU A 271 -30.06 3.28 10.31
C GLU A 271 -30.37 4.68 9.77
N ALA A 272 -30.04 5.73 10.52
CA ALA A 272 -30.25 7.11 10.06
C ALA A 272 -29.43 7.43 8.80
N PHE A 273 -28.17 6.99 8.75
CA PHE A 273 -27.28 7.17 7.60
C PHE A 273 -27.76 6.42 6.36
N ILE A 274 -28.25 5.19 6.50
CA ILE A 274 -28.75 4.39 5.37
C ILE A 274 -30.05 4.97 4.80
N ASN A 275 -30.91 5.50 5.67
CA ASN A 275 -32.18 6.11 5.28
C ASN A 275 -32.05 7.56 4.76
N ALA A 276 -30.91 8.21 5.01
CA ALA A 276 -30.63 9.56 4.49
C ALA A 276 -30.30 9.56 2.98
N PRO A 277 -30.50 10.70 2.28
CA PRO A 277 -30.05 10.86 0.92
C PRO A 277 -28.55 10.58 0.76
N ALA A 278 -28.15 10.03 -0.38
CA ALA A 278 -26.73 9.79 -0.65
C ALA A 278 -25.94 11.11 -0.64
N GLY A 279 -24.84 11.15 0.12
CA GLY A 279 -24.04 12.35 0.31
C GLY A 279 -24.56 13.30 1.39
N ASP A 280 -25.50 12.87 2.25
CA ASP A 280 -25.93 13.65 3.41
C ASP A 280 -24.78 13.84 4.41
N GLU A 281 -24.26 15.06 4.48
CA GLU A 281 -23.10 15.41 5.28
C GLU A 281 -23.32 15.26 6.79
N PRO A 282 -24.47 15.65 7.39
CA PRO A 282 -24.70 15.49 8.82
C PRO A 282 -24.65 14.03 9.28
N THR A 283 -25.33 13.11 8.58
CA THR A 283 -25.28 11.68 8.96
C THR A 283 -23.91 11.08 8.70
N ALA A 284 -23.23 11.46 7.61
CA ALA A 284 -21.86 11.04 7.35
C ALA A 284 -20.89 11.47 8.47
N GLN A 285 -21.03 12.70 9.01
CA GLN A 285 -20.23 13.18 10.14
C GLN A 285 -20.49 12.37 11.42
N VAL A 286 -21.75 11.99 11.69
CA VAL A 286 -22.08 11.14 12.85
C VAL A 286 -21.42 9.77 12.70
N ILE A 287 -21.52 9.13 11.53
CA ILE A 287 -20.86 7.84 11.26
C ILE A 287 -19.34 7.96 11.36
N ALA A 288 -18.76 9.06 10.87
CA ALA A 288 -17.31 9.26 10.95
C ALA A 288 -16.80 9.24 12.39
N LEU A 289 -17.59 9.71 13.36
CA LEU A 289 -17.20 9.76 14.77
C LEU A 289 -17.31 8.42 15.50
N LEU A 290 -17.99 7.43 14.94
CA LEU A 290 -18.07 6.07 15.48
C LEU A 290 -16.80 5.27 15.17
N GLU A 291 -16.41 4.38 16.08
CA GLU A 291 -15.25 3.50 15.90
C GLU A 291 -15.53 2.42 14.84
N TRP A 292 -14.71 2.41 13.79
CA TRP A 292 -14.85 1.54 12.63
C TRP A 292 -15.02 0.06 12.99
N GLU A 293 -14.12 -0.44 13.85
CA GLU A 293 -14.10 -1.84 14.30
C GLU A 293 -14.94 -2.03 15.58
N VAL A 294 -14.72 -1.20 16.61
CA VAL A 294 -15.30 -1.39 17.95
C VAL A 294 -16.81 -1.20 17.96
N ASP A 295 -17.32 -0.23 17.21
CA ASP A 295 -18.76 0.04 17.13
C ASP A 295 -19.45 -0.81 16.04
N GLY A 296 -18.68 -1.56 15.26
CA GLY A 296 -19.19 -2.44 14.21
C GLY A 296 -19.59 -1.72 12.92
N VAL A 297 -19.14 -0.48 12.71
CA VAL A 297 -19.47 0.32 11.51
C VAL A 297 -19.07 -0.40 10.22
N HIS A 298 -17.94 -1.12 10.23
CA HIS A 298 -17.45 -1.86 9.07
C HIS A 298 -18.44 -2.90 8.52
N PHE A 299 -19.32 -3.47 9.35
CA PHE A 299 -20.24 -4.53 8.93
C PHE A 299 -21.27 -4.11 7.88
N ILE A 300 -21.63 -2.83 7.82
CA ILE A 300 -22.58 -2.34 6.80
C ILE A 300 -21.91 -2.02 5.45
N PHE A 301 -20.57 -2.03 5.40
CA PHE A 301 -19.79 -1.67 4.22
C PHE A 301 -19.01 -2.85 3.65
N ASP A 302 -18.53 -3.74 4.50
CA ASP A 302 -17.82 -4.94 4.12
C ASP A 302 -18.83 -6.08 3.95
N LYS A 303 -18.82 -6.74 2.79
CA LYS A 303 -19.45 -8.05 2.70
C LYS A 303 -18.74 -8.96 3.70
N PRO A 304 -19.47 -9.81 4.46
CA PRO A 304 -18.84 -10.84 5.27
C PRO A 304 -17.85 -11.57 4.36
N ARG A 305 -16.55 -11.51 4.67
CA ARG A 305 -15.57 -12.27 3.91
C ARG A 305 -16.04 -13.71 4.01
N GLU A 306 -16.47 -14.30 2.89
CA GLU A 306 -16.69 -15.73 2.83
C GLU A 306 -15.44 -16.38 3.41
N LYS A 307 -15.60 -17.06 4.55
CA LYS A 307 -14.48 -17.75 5.19
C LYS A 307 -13.91 -18.65 4.11
N GLN A 308 -12.71 -18.33 3.65
CA GLN A 308 -12.04 -19.12 2.63
C GLN A 308 -12.02 -20.56 3.13
N ARG A 309 -12.65 -21.47 2.39
CA ARG A 309 -12.73 -22.88 2.77
C ARG A 309 -11.33 -23.42 3.01
N GLY A 310 -11.22 -24.38 3.94
CA GLY A 310 -10.01 -25.16 4.18
C GLY A 310 -9.43 -25.76 2.89
N LEU A 311 -8.17 -26.18 2.88
CA LEU A 311 -7.56 -26.77 1.69
C LEU A 311 -8.27 -28.09 1.36
N ALA A 312 -8.55 -28.92 2.37
CA ALA A 312 -9.35 -30.14 2.23
C ALA A 312 -10.73 -29.86 1.63
N ASP A 313 -11.52 -28.99 2.27
CA ASP A 313 -12.89 -28.65 1.83
C ASP A 313 -12.93 -28.04 0.44
N SER A 314 -11.93 -27.22 0.09
CA SER A 314 -11.81 -26.64 -1.25
C SER A 314 -11.50 -27.70 -2.31
N THR A 315 -10.74 -28.73 -1.94
CA THR A 315 -10.37 -29.83 -2.84
C THR A 315 -11.55 -30.76 -3.08
N ILE A 316 -12.26 -31.16 -2.02
CA ILE A 316 -13.49 -31.96 -2.12
C ILE A 316 -14.53 -31.22 -2.97
N TYR A 317 -14.78 -29.94 -2.67
CA TYR A 317 -15.73 -29.15 -3.44
C TYR A 317 -15.32 -29.02 -4.91
N PHE A 318 -14.04 -28.82 -5.20
CA PHE A 318 -13.54 -28.77 -6.57
C PHE A 318 -13.87 -30.07 -7.31
N PHE A 319 -13.58 -31.24 -6.73
CA PHE A 319 -13.90 -32.52 -7.37
C PHE A 319 -15.40 -32.79 -7.49
N ASP A 320 -16.21 -32.32 -6.53
CA ASP A 320 -17.66 -32.53 -6.54
C ASP A 320 -18.39 -31.60 -7.54
N HIS A 321 -17.84 -30.43 -7.85
CA HIS A 321 -18.59 -29.38 -8.55
C HIS A 321 -17.86 -28.68 -9.71
N ASP A 322 -16.54 -28.53 -9.63
CA ASP A 322 -15.78 -27.68 -10.55
C ASP A 322 -14.86 -28.46 -11.51
N CYS A 323 -14.55 -29.73 -11.19
CA CYS A 323 -13.71 -30.60 -11.99
C CYS A 323 -14.44 -31.03 -13.27
N GLU A 324 -13.79 -30.88 -14.42
CA GLU A 324 -14.39 -31.24 -15.73
C GLU A 324 -14.66 -32.75 -15.84
N GLU A 325 -13.79 -33.57 -15.25
CA GLU A 325 -13.97 -35.02 -15.20
C GLU A 325 -14.73 -35.46 -13.95
N ALA A 326 -15.89 -36.09 -14.14
CA ALA A 326 -16.71 -36.65 -13.06
C ALA A 326 -16.09 -37.92 -12.45
N ASP A 327 -16.35 -38.15 -11.17
CA ASP A 327 -16.01 -39.36 -10.40
C ASP A 327 -14.51 -39.72 -10.39
N VAL A 328 -13.63 -38.75 -10.58
CA VAL A 328 -12.16 -38.97 -10.53
C VAL A 328 -11.60 -39.07 -9.12
N LEU A 329 -12.32 -38.55 -8.11
CA LEU A 329 -11.91 -38.63 -6.72
C LEU A 329 -12.43 -39.93 -6.10
N GLU A 330 -11.56 -40.93 -5.97
CA GLU A 330 -11.89 -42.19 -5.30
C GLU A 330 -12.26 -41.96 -3.82
N GLU A 331 -13.14 -42.81 -3.28
CA GLU A 331 -13.61 -42.72 -1.88
C GLU A 331 -12.46 -42.77 -0.86
N ARG A 332 -11.39 -43.52 -1.14
CA ARG A 332 -10.20 -43.55 -0.27
C ARG A 332 -9.55 -42.16 -0.13
N TRP A 333 -9.50 -41.40 -1.22
CA TRP A 333 -8.89 -40.08 -1.24
C TRP A 333 -9.83 -39.03 -0.65
N ARG A 334 -11.14 -39.20 -0.82
CA ARG A 334 -12.13 -38.40 -0.12
C ARG A 334 -11.98 -38.55 1.40
N LYS A 335 -11.87 -39.79 1.89
CA LYS A 335 -11.64 -40.06 3.31
C LYS A 335 -10.32 -39.47 3.81
N HIS A 336 -9.24 -39.63 3.03
CA HIS A 336 -7.94 -39.04 3.34
C HIS A 336 -8.01 -37.50 3.44
N LEU A 337 -8.74 -36.81 2.55
CA LEU A 337 -8.95 -35.35 2.63
C LEU A 337 -9.74 -34.92 3.87
N GLU A 338 -10.75 -35.69 4.27
CA GLU A 338 -11.48 -35.45 5.52
C GLU A 338 -10.58 -35.61 6.75
N GLU A 339 -9.66 -36.57 6.75
CA GLU A 339 -8.64 -36.72 7.80
C GLU A 339 -7.61 -35.57 7.76
N PHE A 340 -7.20 -35.14 6.55
CA PHE A 340 -6.31 -33.99 6.35
C PHE A 340 -6.89 -32.69 6.89
N LYS A 341 -8.21 -32.50 6.86
CA LYS A 341 -8.90 -31.31 7.42
C LYS A 341 -8.58 -31.05 8.89
N ALA A 342 -8.30 -32.08 9.68
CA ALA A 342 -7.86 -31.91 11.06
C ALA A 342 -6.38 -31.50 11.17
N ARG A 343 -5.53 -31.99 10.26
CA ARG A 343 -4.07 -31.73 10.20
C ARG A 343 -3.73 -30.39 9.57
N GLU A 344 -4.52 -29.91 8.60
CA GLU A 344 -4.24 -28.68 7.84
C GLU A 344 -4.08 -27.46 8.75
N ARG A 345 -4.81 -27.42 9.89
CA ARG A 345 -4.74 -26.32 10.86
C ARG A 345 -3.36 -26.19 11.51
N ARG A 346 -2.60 -27.27 11.59
CA ARG A 346 -1.23 -27.31 12.12
C ARG A 346 -0.16 -27.20 11.04
N ALA A 347 -0.57 -27.07 9.77
CA ALA A 347 0.31 -27.10 8.60
C ALA A 347 1.20 -28.36 8.54
N GLU A 348 0.65 -29.51 8.97
CA GLU A 348 1.32 -30.81 8.97
C GLU A 348 0.93 -31.61 7.72
N THR A 349 1.88 -31.79 6.80
CA THR A 349 1.75 -32.70 5.65
C THR A 349 2.52 -34.00 5.87
N ASN A 350 2.10 -35.08 5.21
CA ASN A 350 2.75 -36.39 5.22
C ASN A 350 2.91 -36.95 3.79
N GLU A 351 3.51 -38.14 3.68
CA GLU A 351 3.76 -38.81 2.39
C GLU A 351 2.46 -39.11 1.61
N GLU A 352 1.36 -39.43 2.28
CA GLU A 352 0.07 -39.67 1.62
C GLU A 352 -0.51 -38.38 1.01
N ASP A 353 -0.30 -37.22 1.64
CA ASP A 353 -0.73 -35.93 1.08
C ASP A 353 0.05 -35.60 -0.21
N GLU A 354 1.33 -35.97 -0.25
CA GLU A 354 2.16 -35.85 -1.45
C GLU A 354 1.69 -36.80 -2.55
N GLU A 355 1.41 -38.07 -2.21
CA GLU A 355 0.87 -39.05 -3.15
C GLU A 355 -0.47 -38.60 -3.72
N PHE A 356 -1.37 -38.11 -2.86
CA PHE A 356 -2.63 -37.52 -3.29
C PHE A 356 -2.40 -36.40 -4.28
N PHE A 357 -1.55 -35.43 -3.92
CA PHE A 357 -1.30 -34.26 -4.75
C PHE A 357 -0.74 -34.66 -6.11
N GLU A 358 0.28 -35.52 -6.17
CA GLU A 358 0.89 -35.94 -7.44
C GLU A 358 -0.10 -36.70 -8.33
N LEU A 359 -0.89 -37.61 -7.75
CA LEU A 359 -1.89 -38.39 -8.49
C LEU A 359 -2.98 -37.50 -9.11
N HIS A 360 -3.40 -36.44 -8.39
CA HIS A 360 -4.52 -35.58 -8.78
C HIS A 360 -4.10 -34.24 -9.38
N ARG A 361 -2.80 -33.96 -9.45
CA ARG A 361 -2.23 -32.67 -9.85
C ARG A 361 -2.80 -32.15 -11.16
N ARG A 362 -2.94 -33.03 -12.14
CA ARG A 362 -3.45 -32.71 -13.48
C ARG A 362 -4.89 -32.19 -13.45
N TYR A 363 -5.73 -32.69 -12.56
CA TYR A 363 -7.10 -32.19 -12.38
C TYR A 363 -7.07 -30.85 -11.66
N ILE A 364 -6.29 -30.75 -10.58
CA ILE A 364 -6.18 -29.54 -9.75
C ILE A 364 -5.65 -28.32 -10.54
N GLU A 365 -4.89 -28.54 -11.61
CA GLU A 365 -4.44 -27.47 -12.53
C GLU A 365 -5.58 -26.68 -13.19
N GLN A 366 -6.78 -27.26 -13.30
CA GLN A 366 -7.99 -26.56 -13.75
C GLN A 366 -8.38 -25.43 -12.78
N ALA A 367 -7.94 -25.51 -11.52
CA ALA A 367 -8.16 -24.51 -10.47
C ALA A 367 -6.82 -23.90 -9.98
N PRO A 368 -6.27 -22.87 -10.65
CA PRO A 368 -4.94 -22.32 -10.34
C PRO A 368 -4.74 -21.85 -8.89
N LYS A 369 -5.81 -21.34 -8.26
CA LYS A 369 -5.77 -20.94 -6.84
C LYS A 369 -5.66 -22.14 -5.90
N LEU A 370 -6.33 -23.24 -6.22
CA LEU A 370 -6.27 -24.47 -5.44
C LEU A 370 -4.89 -25.12 -5.60
N LEU A 371 -4.37 -25.20 -6.84
CA LEU A 371 -3.02 -25.67 -7.14
C LEU A 371 -1.96 -24.93 -6.31
N SER A 372 -1.98 -23.59 -6.33
CA SER A 372 -1.00 -22.80 -5.57
C SER A 372 -1.05 -23.04 -4.07
N ARG A 373 -2.22 -23.36 -3.51
CA ARG A 373 -2.36 -23.68 -2.08
C ARG A 373 -1.78 -25.06 -1.76
N TRP A 374 -2.02 -26.04 -2.61
CA TRP A 374 -1.41 -27.37 -2.50
C TRP A 374 0.11 -27.31 -2.64
N GLU A 375 0.64 -26.62 -3.65
CA GLU A 375 2.08 -26.44 -3.81
C GLU A 375 2.72 -25.81 -2.56
N LYS A 376 2.06 -24.82 -1.94
CA LYS A 376 2.55 -24.22 -0.70
C LYS A 376 2.48 -25.19 0.48
N ALA A 377 1.46 -26.04 0.55
CA ALA A 377 1.32 -27.04 1.60
C ALA A 377 2.43 -28.10 1.49
N ILE A 378 2.68 -28.61 0.28
CA ILE A 378 3.65 -29.68 0.03
C ILE A 378 5.10 -29.17 0.05
N PHE A 379 5.40 -28.07 -0.65
CA PHE A 379 6.79 -27.61 -0.86
C PHE A 379 7.19 -26.41 0.03
N GLY A 380 6.25 -25.90 0.83
CA GLY A 380 6.44 -24.69 1.61
C GLY A 380 6.52 -23.42 0.77
N LYS A 381 7.18 -22.39 1.31
CA LYS A 381 7.40 -21.13 0.58
C LYS A 381 8.46 -21.34 -0.51
N PRO A 382 8.18 -20.99 -1.78
CA PRO A 382 9.16 -21.10 -2.86
C PRO A 382 10.34 -20.14 -2.65
N ILE A 383 11.48 -20.53 -3.17
CA ILE A 383 12.69 -19.70 -3.27
C ILE A 383 12.54 -18.86 -4.54
N ASP A 384 12.26 -17.57 -4.38
CA ASP A 384 12.18 -16.64 -5.50
C ASP A 384 13.60 -16.15 -5.88
N CYS A 385 13.98 -16.28 -7.15
CA CYS A 385 15.26 -15.77 -7.63
C CYS A 385 15.18 -15.12 -9.02
N HIS A 386 16.20 -14.33 -9.32
CA HIS A 386 16.43 -13.73 -10.64
C HIS A 386 17.76 -14.19 -11.22
N ASP A 387 18.77 -14.37 -10.37
CA ASP A 387 19.96 -15.16 -10.66
C ASP A 387 19.66 -16.64 -10.37
N PHE A 388 19.74 -17.47 -11.40
CA PHE A 388 19.46 -18.90 -11.27
C PHE A 388 20.50 -19.62 -10.40
N PHE A 389 21.79 -19.23 -10.46
CA PHE A 389 22.84 -19.87 -9.66
C PHE A 389 22.70 -19.58 -8.17
N GLU A 390 22.35 -18.34 -7.82
CA GLU A 390 22.03 -17.97 -6.43
C GLU A 390 20.85 -18.80 -5.91
N GLY A 391 19.78 -18.87 -6.71
CA GLY A 391 18.60 -19.65 -6.37
C GLY A 391 18.89 -21.15 -6.24
N PHE A 392 19.67 -21.70 -7.16
CA PHE A 392 20.11 -23.09 -7.14
C PHE A 392 20.94 -23.41 -5.89
N ALA A 393 21.94 -22.58 -5.56
CA ALA A 393 22.78 -22.77 -4.38
C ALA A 393 21.96 -22.69 -3.09
N THR A 394 21.00 -21.76 -3.03
CA THR A 394 20.07 -21.63 -1.90
C THR A 394 19.19 -22.88 -1.74
N ALA A 395 18.65 -23.40 -2.83
CA ALA A 395 17.84 -24.63 -2.82
C ALA A 395 18.67 -25.83 -2.37
N ALA A 396 19.87 -25.99 -2.91
CA ALA A 396 20.80 -27.05 -2.53
C ALA A 396 21.16 -26.98 -1.04
N GLN A 397 21.54 -25.79 -0.55
CA GLN A 397 21.90 -25.60 0.86
C GLN A 397 20.73 -25.92 1.78
N ARG A 398 19.51 -25.46 1.44
CA ARG A 398 18.31 -25.70 2.25
C ARG A 398 18.02 -27.19 2.41
N LEU A 399 18.05 -27.93 1.30
CA LEU A 399 17.77 -29.36 1.30
C LEU A 399 18.87 -30.17 2.00
N VAL A 400 20.13 -29.81 1.82
CA VAL A 400 21.26 -30.51 2.45
C VAL A 400 21.32 -30.22 3.96
N ALA A 401 21.01 -29.00 4.39
CA ALA A 401 21.04 -28.63 5.82
C ALA A 401 19.97 -29.38 6.64
N GLY A 402 18.87 -29.80 6.01
CA GLY A 402 17.81 -30.58 6.66
C GLY A 402 18.03 -32.09 6.63
N ALA A 403 19.03 -32.59 5.90
CA ALA A 403 19.24 -34.01 5.69
C ALA A 403 20.24 -34.61 6.70
N ASP A 404 19.95 -35.84 7.16
CA ASP A 404 20.86 -36.65 7.99
C ASP A 404 22.20 -36.95 7.28
N GLU A 405 23.12 -37.66 7.96
CA GLU A 405 24.34 -38.16 7.32
C GLU A 405 24.04 -39.00 6.06
N PRO A 406 24.79 -38.80 4.96
CA PRO A 406 24.56 -39.49 3.70
C PRO A 406 24.79 -40.99 3.84
N LYS A 407 23.78 -41.79 3.50
CA LYS A 407 23.84 -43.27 3.47
C LYS A 407 24.09 -43.81 2.06
N GLY A 408 24.20 -42.92 1.07
CA GLY A 408 24.42 -43.24 -0.35
C GLY A 408 24.86 -42.01 -1.14
N GLU A 409 24.93 -42.14 -2.47
CA GLU A 409 25.23 -40.98 -3.34
C GLU A 409 24.02 -40.05 -3.37
N ARG A 410 24.24 -38.76 -3.03
CA ARG A 410 23.21 -37.73 -3.12
C ARG A 410 23.32 -36.96 -4.43
N ALA A 411 22.15 -36.63 -4.99
CA ALA A 411 21.99 -35.78 -6.15
C ALA A 411 20.76 -34.88 -5.96
N LEU A 412 20.69 -33.79 -6.71
CA LEU A 412 19.47 -33.01 -6.82
C LEU A 412 18.66 -33.50 -8.02
N ARG A 413 17.35 -33.51 -7.90
CA ARG A 413 16.43 -33.68 -9.02
C ARG A 413 15.67 -32.39 -9.22
N MET A 414 15.82 -31.78 -10.40
CA MET A 414 15.15 -30.57 -10.81
C MET A 414 14.06 -30.91 -11.82
N THR A 415 12.81 -30.83 -11.37
CA THR A 415 11.63 -31.13 -12.19
C THR A 415 10.96 -29.83 -12.62
N VAL A 416 10.65 -29.70 -13.92
CA VAL A 416 9.80 -28.64 -14.44
C VAL A 416 8.51 -29.26 -14.98
N SER A 417 7.38 -28.92 -14.35
CA SER A 417 6.06 -29.45 -14.70
C SER A 417 5.38 -28.74 -15.86
N LYS A 418 5.99 -27.69 -16.42
CA LYS A 418 5.51 -27.04 -17.65
C LYS A 418 5.48 -28.06 -18.79
N GLY A 419 4.31 -28.29 -19.37
CA GLY A 419 4.14 -29.23 -20.47
C GLY A 419 4.46 -28.64 -21.84
N ARG A 420 4.53 -29.51 -22.86
CA ARG A 420 4.87 -29.15 -24.26
C ARG A 420 4.06 -27.96 -24.80
N THR A 421 2.75 -27.92 -24.55
CA THR A 421 1.88 -26.82 -25.00
C THR A 421 2.19 -25.51 -24.28
N GLU A 422 2.51 -25.54 -22.99
CA GLU A 422 2.85 -24.33 -22.24
C GLU A 422 4.17 -23.73 -22.72
N TRP A 423 5.20 -24.56 -22.89
CA TRP A 423 6.49 -24.14 -23.46
C TRP A 423 6.35 -23.50 -24.83
N ARG A 424 5.40 -24.00 -25.63
CA ARG A 424 5.18 -23.57 -27.01
C ARG A 424 4.35 -22.30 -27.13
N GLU A 425 3.25 -22.22 -26.40
CA GLU A 425 2.18 -21.24 -26.65
C GLU A 425 2.01 -20.21 -25.53
N ARG A 426 2.47 -20.48 -24.31
CA ARG A 426 2.22 -19.62 -23.13
C ARG A 426 3.50 -18.99 -22.59
N PHE A 427 4.59 -19.73 -22.60
CA PHE A 427 5.89 -19.25 -22.14
C PHE A 427 6.51 -18.29 -23.15
N ASN A 428 7.12 -17.22 -22.66
CA ASN A 428 7.69 -16.20 -23.53
C ASN A 428 8.92 -16.77 -24.27
N ARG A 429 8.87 -16.71 -25.60
CA ARG A 429 9.92 -17.24 -26.49
C ARG A 429 11.29 -16.63 -26.20
N ASP A 430 11.35 -15.32 -25.98
CA ASP A 430 12.61 -14.61 -25.79
C ASP A 430 13.20 -14.93 -24.41
N VAL A 431 12.35 -15.12 -23.40
CA VAL A 431 12.78 -15.58 -22.07
C VAL A 431 13.36 -16.99 -22.11
N GLY A 432 12.72 -17.91 -22.84
CA GLY A 432 13.27 -19.26 -23.03
C GLY A 432 14.58 -19.27 -23.80
N ALA A 433 14.70 -18.45 -24.84
CA ALA A 433 15.96 -18.26 -25.55
C ALA A 433 17.05 -17.68 -24.63
N TYR A 434 16.72 -16.69 -23.79
CA TYR A 434 17.64 -16.13 -22.82
C TYR A 434 18.11 -17.19 -21.81
N PHE A 435 17.19 -17.92 -21.18
CA PHE A 435 17.56 -18.92 -20.17
C PHE A 435 18.47 -20.00 -20.76
N SER A 436 18.12 -20.53 -21.94
CA SER A 436 18.91 -21.56 -22.62
C SER A 436 20.31 -21.11 -23.01
N VAL A 437 20.46 -19.87 -23.50
CA VAL A 437 21.78 -19.30 -23.87
C VAL A 437 22.62 -19.00 -22.63
N MET A 438 22.04 -18.35 -21.62
CA MET A 438 22.76 -17.95 -20.41
C MET A 438 23.26 -19.14 -19.58
N HIS A 439 22.55 -20.27 -19.64
CA HIS A 439 22.89 -21.49 -18.91
C HIS A 439 23.32 -22.62 -19.85
N GLN A 440 23.83 -22.28 -21.04
CA GLN A 440 24.35 -23.25 -21.99
C GLN A 440 25.52 -24.02 -21.35
N GLY A 441 25.51 -25.35 -21.46
CA GLY A 441 26.54 -26.20 -20.83
C GLY A 441 26.28 -26.55 -19.37
N LEU A 442 25.24 -25.98 -18.73
CA LEU A 442 24.96 -26.21 -17.32
C LEU A 442 24.59 -27.68 -17.04
N LYS A 443 23.78 -28.27 -17.91
CA LYS A 443 23.35 -29.67 -17.80
C LYS A 443 24.56 -30.62 -17.83
N GLU A 444 25.50 -30.36 -18.73
CA GLU A 444 26.73 -31.11 -18.90
C GLU A 444 27.68 -30.90 -17.71
N LEU A 445 27.82 -29.66 -17.24
CA LEU A 445 28.65 -29.29 -16.10
C LEU A 445 28.20 -29.99 -14.81
N MET A 446 26.89 -30.07 -14.57
CA MET A 446 26.32 -30.70 -13.38
C MET A 446 26.41 -32.23 -13.41
N GLY A 447 26.56 -32.84 -14.60
CA GLY A 447 26.76 -34.27 -14.77
C GLY A 447 25.72 -35.12 -14.02
N ASN A 448 26.18 -36.14 -13.29
CA ASN A 448 25.31 -37.06 -12.57
C ASN A 448 24.81 -36.54 -11.21
N LYS A 449 25.25 -35.34 -10.79
CA LYS A 449 24.88 -34.70 -9.52
C LYS A 449 23.55 -33.95 -9.57
N VAL A 450 23.07 -33.64 -10.78
CA VAL A 450 21.74 -33.06 -10.99
C VAL A 450 21.00 -33.83 -12.06
N GLU A 451 19.85 -34.38 -11.70
CA GLU A 451 18.90 -34.98 -12.62
C GLU A 451 17.89 -33.91 -13.09
N TRP A 452 17.80 -33.68 -14.39
CA TRP A 452 16.87 -32.72 -14.98
C TRP A 452 15.67 -33.45 -15.59
N ILE A 453 14.48 -33.15 -15.10
CA ILE A 453 13.23 -33.75 -15.56
C ILE A 453 12.32 -32.66 -16.12
N ILE A 454 11.91 -32.80 -17.37
CA ILE A 454 10.91 -31.94 -18.00
C ILE A 454 9.71 -32.81 -18.31
N GLU A 455 8.62 -32.59 -17.58
CA GLU A 455 7.46 -33.45 -17.68
C GLU A 455 6.60 -33.11 -18.92
N ARG A 456 5.72 -34.04 -19.29
CA ARG A 456 4.63 -33.79 -20.25
C ARG A 456 5.09 -33.29 -21.62
N MET A 457 6.26 -33.77 -22.06
CA MET A 457 6.81 -33.54 -23.40
C MET A 457 6.24 -34.48 -24.47
N GLY A 458 5.60 -35.58 -24.06
CA GLY A 458 5.07 -36.61 -24.95
C GLY A 458 6.17 -37.51 -25.54
N SER A 459 5.80 -38.43 -26.42
CA SER A 459 6.70 -39.46 -26.98
C SER A 459 7.52 -39.01 -28.21
N GLY A 460 7.53 -37.70 -28.51
CA GLY A 460 8.26 -37.17 -29.65
C GLY A 460 9.74 -36.91 -29.32
N SER A 461 10.64 -37.21 -30.25
CA SER A 461 12.04 -36.75 -30.18
C SER A 461 12.08 -35.23 -30.38
N LEU A 462 11.92 -34.48 -29.30
CA LEU A 462 11.95 -33.02 -29.25
C LEU A 462 13.23 -32.54 -28.56
N PRO A 463 13.82 -31.42 -29.01
CA PRO A 463 14.88 -30.75 -28.27
C PRO A 463 14.41 -30.35 -26.87
N ASP A 464 15.36 -30.26 -25.94
CA ASP A 464 15.11 -29.88 -24.56
C ASP A 464 14.59 -28.43 -24.50
N PRO A 465 13.35 -28.17 -24.07
CA PRO A 465 12.79 -26.82 -24.11
C PRO A 465 13.41 -25.87 -23.07
N LEU A 466 14.14 -26.39 -22.09
CA LEU A 466 14.80 -25.62 -21.04
C LEU A 466 16.20 -25.17 -21.49
N PHE A 467 17.00 -26.09 -22.03
CA PHE A 467 18.40 -25.82 -22.44
C PHE A 467 18.61 -25.62 -23.94
N GLU A 468 17.64 -25.99 -24.77
CA GLU A 468 17.68 -25.87 -26.24
C GLU A 468 16.40 -25.20 -26.79
N HIS A 469 15.89 -24.19 -26.07
CA HIS A 469 14.59 -23.57 -26.36
C HIS A 469 14.40 -23.11 -27.82
N PRO A 470 15.38 -22.45 -28.49
CA PRO A 470 15.22 -22.09 -29.89
C PRO A 470 15.08 -23.30 -30.83
N ALA A 471 15.82 -24.39 -30.56
CA ALA A 471 15.73 -25.62 -31.33
C ALA A 471 14.38 -26.31 -31.09
N PHE A 472 13.90 -26.32 -29.85
CA PHE A 472 12.57 -26.82 -29.50
C PHE A 472 11.47 -26.11 -30.32
N LEU A 473 11.47 -24.78 -30.35
CA LEU A 473 10.49 -24.01 -31.12
C LEU A 473 10.63 -24.23 -32.64
N ALA A 474 11.84 -24.37 -33.16
CA ALA A 474 12.07 -24.72 -34.56
C ALA A 474 11.45 -26.08 -34.90
N LYS A 475 11.63 -27.08 -34.03
CA LYS A 475 11.03 -28.41 -34.21
C LYS A 475 9.51 -28.39 -34.10
N GLU A 476 8.95 -27.63 -33.17
CA GLU A 476 7.49 -27.42 -33.10
C GLU A 476 6.95 -26.76 -34.37
N LYS A 477 7.71 -25.82 -34.97
CA LYS A 477 7.33 -25.16 -36.22
C LYS A 477 7.35 -26.13 -37.40
N GLU A 478 8.33 -27.02 -37.48
CA GLU A 478 8.34 -28.10 -38.49
C GLU A 478 7.12 -29.01 -38.37
N ILE A 479 6.74 -29.36 -37.13
CA ILE A 479 5.62 -30.29 -36.87
C ILE A 479 4.26 -29.63 -37.16
N ARG A 480 4.10 -28.34 -36.84
CA ARG A 480 2.79 -27.65 -36.87
C ARG A 480 2.61 -26.65 -38.02
N GLY A 481 3.69 -26.34 -38.74
CA GLY A 481 3.72 -25.32 -39.79
C GLY A 481 3.38 -23.92 -39.26
N ASP A 482 2.81 -23.07 -40.12
CA ASP A 482 2.50 -21.66 -39.83
C ASP A 482 1.40 -21.46 -38.78
N LYS A 483 0.79 -22.54 -38.29
CA LYS A 483 -0.20 -22.48 -37.20
C LYS A 483 0.44 -22.29 -35.82
N LEU A 484 1.76 -22.38 -35.71
CA LEU A 484 2.48 -22.16 -34.46
C LEU A 484 2.43 -20.69 -34.04
N LYS A 485 1.76 -20.40 -32.91
CA LYS A 485 1.83 -19.09 -32.25
C LYS A 485 2.73 -19.18 -31.02
N THR A 486 3.84 -18.44 -31.05
CA THR A 486 4.73 -18.28 -29.90
C THR A 486 4.31 -17.07 -29.08
N SER A 487 4.51 -17.13 -27.76
CA SER A 487 4.14 -16.05 -26.85
C SER A 487 5.29 -15.06 -26.69
N THR A 488 4.96 -13.76 -26.71
CA THR A 488 5.83 -12.65 -26.30
C THR A 488 5.25 -11.93 -25.07
N SER A 489 4.33 -12.59 -24.35
CA SER A 489 3.64 -12.00 -23.21
C SER A 489 4.62 -11.60 -22.10
N LEU A 490 4.39 -10.42 -21.53
CA LEU A 490 5.09 -9.91 -20.35
C LEU A 490 4.34 -10.23 -19.05
N ALA A 491 3.28 -11.05 -19.12
CA ALA A 491 2.59 -11.51 -17.93
C ALA A 491 3.53 -12.35 -17.06
N LYS A 492 3.40 -12.23 -15.74
CA LYS A 492 4.28 -12.89 -14.74
C LYS A 492 4.55 -14.37 -15.04
N LEU A 493 3.51 -15.16 -15.33
CA LEU A 493 3.63 -16.60 -15.60
C LEU A 493 4.39 -16.93 -16.90
N ALA A 494 4.40 -16.02 -17.87
CA ALA A 494 5.14 -16.17 -19.13
C ALA A 494 6.63 -15.85 -18.97
N LEU A 495 7.02 -15.15 -17.90
CA LEU A 495 8.40 -14.75 -17.59
C LEU A 495 9.05 -15.62 -16.51
N GLN A 496 8.37 -16.69 -16.07
CA GLN A 496 8.80 -17.50 -14.93
C GLN A 496 8.99 -18.97 -15.29
N ILE A 497 10.04 -19.57 -14.73
CA ILE A 497 10.26 -21.02 -14.72
C ILE A 497 10.22 -21.47 -13.26
N LYS A 498 9.33 -22.42 -12.97
CA LYS A 498 9.21 -23.03 -11.65
C LYS A 498 9.87 -24.40 -11.71
N PHE A 499 10.76 -24.65 -10.75
CA PHE A 499 11.43 -25.93 -10.55
C PHE A 499 10.97 -26.51 -9.22
N GLU A 500 10.61 -27.78 -9.23
CA GLU A 500 10.56 -28.61 -8.03
C GLU A 500 11.94 -29.22 -7.85
N VAL A 501 12.52 -28.99 -6.67
CA VAL A 501 13.89 -29.40 -6.36
C VAL A 501 13.81 -30.42 -5.25
N ALA A 502 14.20 -31.64 -5.55
CA ALA A 502 14.24 -32.73 -4.59
C ALA A 502 15.69 -33.14 -4.31
N LEU A 503 16.03 -33.38 -3.04
CA LEU A 503 17.26 -34.06 -2.68
C LEU A 503 17.00 -35.56 -2.72
N ILE A 504 17.73 -36.28 -3.57
CA ILE A 504 17.60 -37.71 -3.72
C ILE A 504 18.84 -38.44 -3.22
N GLU A 505 18.65 -39.61 -2.62
CA GLU A 505 19.70 -40.52 -2.19
C GLU A 505 19.60 -41.83 -2.96
N ARG A 506 20.67 -42.18 -3.68
CA ARG A 506 20.77 -43.39 -4.50
C ARG A 506 21.44 -44.50 -3.70
N LYS A 507 20.73 -45.62 -3.52
CA LYS A 507 21.19 -46.85 -2.85
C LYS A 507 21.07 -48.02 -3.83
N GLY A 508 22.13 -48.27 -4.59
CA GLY A 508 22.12 -49.27 -5.66
C GLY A 508 21.14 -48.86 -6.78
N THR A 509 20.11 -49.67 -7.02
CA THR A 509 19.04 -49.36 -7.99
C THR A 509 17.87 -48.56 -7.39
N ALA A 510 17.80 -48.43 -6.06
CA ALA A 510 16.75 -47.67 -5.39
C ALA A 510 17.12 -46.18 -5.29
N THR A 511 16.14 -45.31 -5.52
CA THR A 511 16.26 -43.85 -5.33
C THR A 511 15.21 -43.41 -4.33
N GLU A 512 15.66 -42.79 -3.25
CA GLU A 512 14.82 -42.27 -2.16
C GLU A 512 14.82 -40.74 -2.23
N ILE A 513 13.65 -40.10 -2.05
CA ILE A 513 13.56 -38.64 -1.94
C ILE A 513 13.63 -38.29 -0.46
N LEU A 514 14.62 -37.47 -0.07
CA LEU A 514 14.84 -37.09 1.33
C LEU A 514 14.06 -35.84 1.72
N ASP A 515 14.02 -34.84 0.83
CA ASP A 515 13.31 -33.58 1.04
C ASP A 515 13.03 -32.88 -0.30
N LYS A 516 12.08 -31.96 -0.32
CA LYS A 516 11.65 -31.21 -1.51
C LYS A 516 11.45 -29.72 -1.22
N THR A 517 11.69 -28.90 -2.23
CA THR A 517 11.35 -27.47 -2.21
C THR A 517 11.01 -26.97 -3.61
N GLN A 518 10.62 -25.70 -3.73
CA GLN A 518 10.39 -25.04 -5.01
C GLN A 518 11.36 -23.89 -5.22
N LEU A 519 11.85 -23.77 -6.44
CA LEU A 519 12.65 -22.65 -6.94
C LEU A 519 11.89 -21.96 -8.06
N LEU A 520 11.62 -20.66 -7.93
CA LEU A 520 10.92 -19.86 -8.91
C LEU A 520 11.87 -18.84 -9.52
N TRP A 521 12.39 -19.14 -10.70
CA TRP A 521 13.20 -18.21 -11.47
C TRP A 521 12.30 -17.24 -12.24
N SER A 522 12.58 -15.94 -12.12
CA SER A 522 11.82 -14.88 -12.79
C SER A 522 12.73 -13.99 -13.63
N TYR A 523 12.47 -13.92 -14.93
CA TYR A 523 13.16 -13.01 -15.82
C TYR A 523 12.80 -11.55 -15.51
N ARG A 524 13.81 -10.67 -15.52
CA ARG A 524 13.63 -9.22 -15.40
C ARG A 524 13.94 -8.56 -16.75
N PRO A 525 12.93 -8.01 -17.45
CA PRO A 525 13.16 -7.33 -18.73
C PRO A 525 14.08 -6.11 -18.63
N GLU A 526 14.18 -5.50 -17.45
CA GLU A 526 14.92 -4.26 -17.18
C GLU A 526 16.40 -4.49 -16.82
N SER A 527 16.86 -5.75 -16.75
CA SER A 527 18.23 -6.08 -16.32
C SER A 527 19.20 -6.39 -17.47
N ILE A 528 18.87 -5.98 -18.69
CA ILE A 528 19.79 -5.98 -19.85
C ILE A 528 20.12 -4.54 -20.23
#